data_AF-A0AAC9S7B5-F1
#
_entry.id   AF-A0AAC9S7B5-F1
#
_cell.length_a   1.000
_cell.length_b   1.000
_cell.length_c   1.000
_cell.angle_alpha   90.00
_cell.angle_beta   90.00
_cell.angle_gamma   90.00
#
_symmetry.space_group_name_H-M   'P 1'
#
loop_
_entity.id
_entity.type
_entity.pdbx_description
1 polymer ?
#
loop_
_entity_poly.entity_id
_entity_poly.type
_entity_poly.pdbx_seq_one_letter_code
_entity_poly.pdbx_strand_id
1 'polypeptide(L)'
;MTYTAEIAASVEAMRSAPKGTSLASKFSTTRVGHQSRHAPLPVRYTRTARKLAHYGAMTPEGCQVRDLQRARDNHRLNVDGIKAVLGTLWSFRLLGWLPSDTNYLEYDQIVEIVASGTRRPRDTQGLMPVWFTRRHTVDELRAFRDGKGA
;
A
#
# COMPACT_ATOMS: atom_id res chain seq x y z
N MET A 1 7.13 -29.97 24.67
CA MET A 1 7.36 -28.51 24.68
C MET A 1 8.22 -28.16 23.47
N THR A 2 7.60 -27.63 22.42
CA THR A 2 8.18 -27.47 21.06
C THR A 2 8.14 -26.00 20.60
N TYR A 3 8.09 -25.06 21.54
CA TYR A 3 7.92 -23.62 21.24
C TYR A 3 9.21 -22.92 20.79
N THR A 4 10.37 -23.54 20.96
CA THR A 4 11.67 -22.89 20.66
C THR A 4 12.01 -22.91 19.16
N ALA A 5 11.61 -23.96 18.44
CA ALA A 5 11.90 -24.10 17.01
C ALA A 5 11.04 -23.17 16.13
N GLU A 6 9.76 -23.01 16.46
CA GLU A 6 8.86 -22.10 15.72
C GLU A 6 9.24 -20.62 15.93
N ILE A 7 9.62 -20.25 17.15
CA ILE A 7 10.10 -18.90 17.46
C ILE A 7 11.43 -18.63 16.72
N ALA A 8 12.36 -19.61 16.73
CA ALA A 8 13.61 -19.49 15.98
C ALA A 8 13.38 -19.37 14.47
N ALA A 9 12.47 -20.17 13.90
CA ALA A 9 12.11 -20.08 12.48
C ALA A 9 11.45 -18.74 12.11
N SER A 10 10.61 -18.20 13.01
CA SER A 10 9.98 -16.88 12.83
C SER A 10 11.01 -15.75 12.89
N VAL A 11 11.96 -15.83 13.82
CA VAL A 11 13.06 -14.85 13.94
C VAL A 11 14.01 -14.94 12.75
N GLU A 12 14.31 -16.14 12.26
CA GLU A 12 15.14 -16.36 11.07
C GLU A 12 14.44 -15.85 9.80
N ALA A 13 13.13 -16.08 9.66
CA ALA A 13 12.32 -15.54 8.57
C ALA A 13 12.25 -14.00 8.57
N MET A 14 12.21 -13.39 9.77
CA MET A 14 12.28 -11.94 9.92
C MET A 14 13.67 -11.38 9.58
N ARG A 15 14.74 -12.14 9.84
CA ARG A 15 16.14 -11.78 9.49
C ARG A 15 16.45 -12.03 8.01
N SER A 16 15.80 -13.02 7.39
CA SER A 16 15.92 -13.36 5.97
C SER A 16 15.01 -12.50 5.08
N ALA A 17 14.30 -11.51 5.63
CA ALA A 17 13.55 -10.55 4.84
C ALA A 17 14.50 -9.98 3.76
N PRO A 18 14.16 -10.10 2.48
CA PRO A 18 15.10 -9.80 1.41
C PRO A 18 15.57 -8.35 1.54
N LYS A 19 16.90 -8.16 1.65
CA LYS A 19 17.59 -6.86 1.67
C LYS A 19 17.43 -6.05 0.37
N GLY A 20 16.57 -6.49 -0.55
CA GLY A 20 16.19 -5.71 -1.72
C GLY A 20 15.26 -4.57 -1.28
N THR A 21 15.57 -3.35 -1.71
CA THR A 21 14.61 -2.25 -1.57
C THR A 21 13.33 -2.64 -2.33
N SER A 22 12.21 -2.86 -1.61
CA SER A 22 10.90 -3.14 -2.21
C SER A 22 10.63 -2.19 -3.38
N LEU A 23 10.05 -2.69 -4.47
CA LEU A 23 9.70 -1.87 -5.61
C LEU A 23 8.67 -0.78 -5.24
N ALA A 24 7.86 -1.01 -4.19
CA ALA A 24 6.99 0.00 -3.60
C ALA A 24 7.79 1.22 -3.08
N SER A 25 8.99 1.01 -2.56
CA SER A 25 9.83 2.09 -2.04
C SER A 25 10.30 3.05 -3.15
N LYS A 26 10.32 2.59 -4.41
CA LYS A 26 10.72 3.39 -5.58
C LYS A 26 9.60 4.32 -6.07
N PHE A 27 8.35 4.09 -5.69
CA PHE A 27 7.24 5.02 -5.93
C PHE A 27 7.28 6.26 -5.03
N SER A 28 8.02 6.21 -3.90
CA SER A 28 8.16 7.35 -2.99
C SER A 28 9.19 8.36 -3.51
N THR A 29 8.77 9.28 -4.37
CA THR A 29 9.64 10.32 -4.94
C THR A 29 9.93 11.51 -4.03
N THR A 30 9.54 11.50 -2.75
CA THR A 30 9.88 12.61 -1.84
C THR A 30 10.75 12.16 -0.68
N ARG A 31 12.06 12.35 -0.84
CA ARG A 31 13.08 12.40 0.23
C ARG A 31 12.78 13.44 1.32
N VAL A 32 11.69 14.21 1.20
CA VAL A 32 11.33 15.31 2.10
C VAL A 32 10.20 14.84 3.02
N GLY A 33 10.58 14.24 4.16
CA GLY A 33 9.64 13.85 5.22
C GLY A 33 8.87 15.02 5.86
N HIS A 34 9.15 16.27 5.47
CA HIS A 34 8.59 17.48 6.09
C HIS A 34 7.43 18.14 5.33
N GLN A 35 7.09 17.69 4.12
CA GLN A 35 5.99 18.30 3.32
C GLN A 35 4.68 17.52 3.37
N SER A 36 4.61 16.42 4.11
CA SER A 36 3.43 15.54 4.16
C SER A 36 2.18 16.22 4.71
N ARG A 37 2.34 17.04 5.76
CA ARG A 37 1.22 17.66 6.49
C ARG A 37 0.59 18.85 5.77
N HIS A 38 1.33 19.48 4.86
CA HIS A 38 0.94 20.69 4.14
C HIS A 38 0.66 20.44 2.66
N ALA A 39 0.75 19.18 2.21
CA ALA A 39 0.38 18.81 0.86
C ALA A 39 -1.12 19.09 0.61
N PRO A 40 -1.53 19.34 -0.65
CA PRO A 40 -2.93 19.44 -1.03
C PRO A 40 -3.74 18.24 -0.51
N LEU A 41 -5.01 18.46 -0.16
CA LEU A 41 -5.86 17.44 0.45
C LEU A 41 -5.91 16.12 -0.36
N PRO A 42 -6.08 16.14 -1.70
CA PRO A 42 -6.08 14.89 -2.50
C PRO A 42 -4.78 14.09 -2.35
N VAL A 43 -3.63 14.77 -2.35
CA VAL A 43 -2.31 14.14 -2.16
C VAL A 43 -2.19 13.52 -0.76
N ARG A 44 -2.78 14.14 0.26
CA ARG A 44 -2.80 13.60 1.63
C ARG A 44 -3.66 12.34 1.72
N TYR A 45 -4.78 12.28 1.00
CA TYR A 45 -5.59 11.08 0.87
C TYR A 45 -4.83 9.94 0.18
N THR A 46 -4.20 10.19 -0.98
CA THR A 46 -3.36 9.18 -1.66
C THR A 46 -2.27 8.63 -0.74
N ARG A 47 -1.52 9.51 -0.07
CA ARG A 47 -0.43 9.08 0.82
C ARG A 47 -0.95 8.28 1.99
N THR A 48 -2.08 8.68 2.56
CA THR A 48 -2.74 7.94 3.64
C THR A 48 -3.19 6.57 3.15
N ALA A 49 -3.83 6.48 1.99
CA ALA A 49 -4.29 5.22 1.41
C ALA A 49 -3.13 4.23 1.20
N ARG A 50 -2.03 4.68 0.59
CA ARG A 50 -0.81 3.87 0.44
C ARG A 50 -0.26 3.39 1.78
N LYS A 51 -0.20 4.29 2.76
CA LYS A 51 0.34 3.99 4.08
C LYS A 51 -0.53 2.97 4.82
N LEU A 52 -1.84 3.16 4.81
CA LEU A 52 -2.81 2.27 5.46
C LEU A 52 -2.87 0.91 4.76
N ALA A 53 -2.80 0.86 3.43
CA ALA A 53 -2.70 -0.40 2.68
C ALA A 53 -1.46 -1.20 3.11
N HIS A 54 -0.31 -0.54 3.28
CA HIS A 54 0.90 -1.17 3.82
C HIS A 54 0.76 -1.61 5.28
N TYR A 55 -0.05 -0.90 6.08
CA TYR A 55 -0.35 -1.26 7.47
C TYR A 55 -1.45 -2.31 7.64
N GLY A 56 -1.93 -2.92 6.56
CA GLY A 56 -2.91 -4.00 6.64
C GLY A 56 -4.37 -3.57 6.54
N ALA A 57 -4.68 -2.34 6.08
CA ALA A 57 -6.08 -1.92 5.87
C ALA A 57 -6.87 -2.79 4.87
N MET A 58 -6.16 -3.59 4.07
CA MET A 58 -6.71 -4.51 3.09
C MET A 58 -6.55 -5.98 3.51
N THR A 59 -6.25 -6.25 4.79
CA THR A 59 -6.21 -7.60 5.36
C THR A 59 -7.28 -7.74 6.44
N PRO A 60 -7.77 -8.97 6.73
CA PRO A 60 -8.80 -9.19 7.75
C PRO A 60 -8.41 -8.72 9.15
N GLU A 61 -7.12 -8.76 9.47
CA GLU A 61 -6.57 -8.32 10.76
C GLU A 61 -6.62 -6.79 10.92
N GLY A 62 -6.71 -6.06 9.80
CA GLY A 62 -6.80 -4.61 9.78
C GLY A 62 -5.54 -3.88 10.24
N CYS A 63 -5.69 -2.58 10.49
CA CYS A 63 -4.61 -1.74 11.00
C CYS A 63 -4.60 -1.71 12.53
N GLN A 64 -3.40 -1.73 13.12
CA GLN A 64 -3.21 -1.46 14.53
C GLN A 64 -3.56 0.00 14.85
N VAL A 65 -4.08 0.25 16.06
CA VAL A 65 -4.47 1.60 16.51
C VAL A 65 -3.32 2.61 16.40
N ARG A 66 -2.10 2.19 16.75
CA ARG A 66 -0.89 3.04 16.64
C ARG A 66 -0.61 3.50 15.21
N ASP A 67 -0.90 2.65 14.23
CA ASP A 67 -0.62 2.90 12.81
C ASP A 67 -1.67 3.84 12.21
N LEU A 68 -2.93 3.71 12.65
CA LEU A 68 -4.01 4.66 12.35
C LEU A 68 -3.69 6.07 12.89
N GLN A 69 -3.25 6.15 14.15
CA GLN A 69 -2.87 7.42 14.77
C GLN A 69 -1.67 8.04 14.05
N ARG A 70 -0.67 7.23 13.69
CA ARG A 70 0.49 7.69 12.92
C ARG A 70 0.11 8.22 11.53
N ALA A 71 -0.78 7.54 10.81
CA ALA A 71 -1.26 8.00 9.52
C ALA A 71 -2.02 9.34 9.63
N ARG A 72 -2.87 9.46 10.64
CA ARG A 72 -3.60 10.70 10.99
C ARG A 72 -2.63 11.87 11.22
N ASP A 73 -1.63 11.67 12.08
CA ASP A 73 -0.69 12.74 12.47
C ASP A 73 0.26 13.14 11.34
N ASN A 74 0.60 12.20 10.45
CA ASN A 74 1.49 12.46 9.32
C ASN A 74 0.80 13.19 8.17
N HIS A 75 -0.50 12.95 7.97
CA HIS A 75 -1.26 13.46 6.81
C HIS A 75 -2.37 14.45 7.20
N ARG A 76 -2.54 14.77 8.49
CA ARG A 76 -3.55 15.71 9.00
C ARG A 76 -4.95 15.45 8.44
N LEU A 77 -5.33 14.19 8.33
CA LEU A 77 -6.72 13.80 8.08
C LEU A 77 -7.45 13.74 9.43
N ASN A 78 -8.74 14.08 9.43
CA ASN A 78 -9.59 13.87 10.59
C ASN A 78 -9.98 12.38 10.70
N VAL A 79 -10.67 12.02 11.78
CA VAL A 79 -11.13 10.64 12.03
C VAL A 79 -12.02 10.14 10.89
N ASP A 80 -12.91 10.99 10.38
CA ASP A 80 -13.82 10.62 9.29
C ASP A 80 -13.08 10.35 7.98
N GLY A 81 -12.05 11.15 7.67
CA GLY A 81 -11.17 10.91 6.53
C GLY A 81 -10.41 9.58 6.63
N ILE A 82 -9.92 9.24 7.83
CA ILE A 82 -9.29 7.92 8.06
C ILE A 82 -10.30 6.79 7.85
N LYS A 83 -11.50 6.90 8.43
CA LYS A 83 -12.58 5.90 8.25
C LYS A 83 -12.98 5.75 6.79
N ALA A 84 -13.09 6.86 6.05
CA ALA A 84 -13.38 6.85 4.62
C ALA A 84 -12.30 6.09 3.84
N VAL A 85 -11.02 6.36 4.10
CA VAL A 85 -9.91 5.65 3.45
C VAL A 85 -9.96 4.15 3.77
N LEU A 86 -10.19 3.78 5.03
CA LEU A 86 -10.30 2.37 5.43
C LEU A 86 -11.46 1.66 4.70
N GLY A 87 -12.65 2.26 4.66
CA GLY A 87 -13.80 1.71 3.97
C GLY A 87 -13.58 1.55 2.46
N THR A 88 -12.97 2.56 1.83
CA THR A 88 -12.60 2.51 0.41
C THR A 88 -11.59 1.40 0.14
N LEU A 89 -10.52 1.30 0.93
CA LEU A 89 -9.49 0.26 0.75
C LEU A 89 -10.04 -1.15 0.97
N TRP A 90 -10.94 -1.33 1.94
CA TRP A 90 -11.61 -2.61 2.15
C TRP A 90 -12.48 -2.99 0.95
N SER A 91 -13.27 -2.04 0.44
CA SER A 91 -14.11 -2.27 -0.76
C SER A 91 -13.26 -2.57 -1.99
N PHE A 92 -12.14 -1.85 -2.16
CA PHE A 92 -11.16 -2.08 -3.21
C PHE A 92 -10.57 -3.50 -3.14
N ARG A 93 -10.26 -3.98 -1.94
CA ARG A 93 -9.81 -5.35 -1.68
C ARG A 93 -10.86 -6.40 -2.04
N LEU A 94 -12.15 -6.14 -1.77
CA LEU A 94 -13.24 -7.05 -2.14
C LEU A 94 -13.44 -7.18 -3.65
N LEU A 95 -13.06 -6.15 -4.42
CA LEU A 95 -13.00 -6.17 -5.88
C LEU A 95 -11.76 -6.90 -6.44
N GLY A 96 -10.95 -7.49 -5.57
CA GLY A 96 -9.78 -8.29 -5.92
C GLY A 96 -8.48 -7.49 -6.09
N TRP A 97 -8.51 -6.18 -5.85
CA TRP A 97 -7.32 -5.33 -5.91
C TRP A 97 -6.37 -5.57 -4.74
N LEU A 98 -5.08 -5.34 -4.98
CA LEU A 98 -4.01 -5.66 -4.05
C LEU A 98 -3.43 -4.39 -3.39
N PRO A 99 -2.82 -4.51 -2.20
CA PRO A 99 -2.12 -3.39 -1.55
C PRO A 99 -1.06 -2.74 -2.45
N SER A 100 -0.36 -3.55 -3.25
CA SER A 100 0.64 -3.10 -4.23
C SER A 100 0.07 -2.14 -5.26
N ASP A 101 -1.21 -2.28 -5.62
CA ASP A 101 -1.86 -1.48 -6.65
C ASP A 101 -2.07 -0.02 -6.19
N THR A 102 -2.13 0.20 -4.87
CA THR A 102 -2.22 1.55 -4.30
C THR A 102 -0.97 2.40 -4.55
N ASN A 103 0.17 1.79 -4.89
CA ASN A 103 1.43 2.51 -5.09
C ASN A 103 1.43 3.37 -6.36
N TYR A 104 0.67 2.98 -7.38
CA TYR A 104 0.59 3.67 -8.67
C TYR A 104 -0.79 4.25 -8.98
N LEU A 105 -1.80 3.94 -8.16
CA LEU A 105 -3.11 4.59 -8.21
C LEU A 105 -3.15 5.76 -7.22
N GLU A 106 -3.80 6.84 -7.64
CA GLU A 106 -4.19 7.94 -6.76
C GLU A 106 -5.50 7.61 -6.06
N TYR A 107 -5.75 8.20 -4.88
CA TYR A 107 -6.94 7.86 -4.08
C TYR A 107 -8.26 8.09 -4.84
N ASP A 108 -8.35 9.18 -5.61
CA ASP A 108 -9.56 9.47 -6.39
C ASP A 108 -9.85 8.39 -7.44
N GLN A 109 -8.81 7.81 -8.05
CA GLN A 109 -8.96 6.68 -8.98
C GLN A 109 -9.41 5.42 -8.24
N ILE A 110 -8.91 5.18 -7.02
CA ILE A 110 -9.37 4.07 -6.18
C ILE A 110 -10.85 4.24 -5.83
N VAL A 111 -11.27 5.46 -5.48
CA VAL A 111 -12.68 5.79 -5.20
C VAL A 111 -13.55 5.52 -6.43
N GLU A 112 -13.12 5.93 -7.62
CA GLU A 112 -13.83 5.68 -8.88
C GLU A 112 -13.94 4.18 -9.20
N ILE A 113 -12.86 3.42 -9.00
CA ILE A 113 -12.87 1.95 -9.18
C ILE A 113 -13.88 1.29 -8.23
N VAL A 114 -13.91 1.72 -6.97
CA VAL A 114 -14.85 1.20 -5.98
C VAL A 114 -16.29 1.58 -6.35
N ALA A 115 -16.53 2.84 -6.72
CA ALA A 115 -17.85 3.33 -7.10
C ALA A 115 -18.41 2.64 -8.35
N SER A 116 -17.55 2.32 -9.32
CA SER A 116 -17.91 1.59 -10.54
C SER A 116 -18.00 0.07 -10.35
N GLY A 117 -17.58 -0.46 -9.20
CA GLY A 117 -17.53 -1.91 -8.96
C GLY A 117 -16.53 -2.63 -9.86
N THR A 118 -15.49 -1.92 -10.33
CA THR A 118 -14.54 -2.47 -11.30
C THR A 118 -13.64 -3.52 -10.64
N ARG A 119 -13.77 -4.77 -11.07
CA ARG A 119 -12.90 -5.86 -10.62
C ARG A 119 -11.47 -5.67 -11.13
N ARG A 120 -10.49 -6.12 -10.33
CA ARG A 120 -9.09 -6.05 -10.73
C ARG A 120 -8.86 -6.83 -12.04
N PRO A 121 -8.29 -6.21 -13.08
CA PRO A 121 -7.91 -6.93 -14.28
C PRO A 121 -6.75 -7.90 -13.98
N ARG A 122 -6.58 -8.90 -14.86
CA ARG A 122 -5.47 -9.88 -14.74
C ARG A 122 -4.10 -9.20 -14.83
N ASP A 123 -4.01 -8.12 -15.61
CA ASP A 123 -2.80 -7.33 -15.78
C ASP A 123 -3.09 -5.86 -15.47
N THR A 124 -2.32 -5.29 -14.54
CA THR A 124 -2.40 -3.89 -14.11
C THR A 124 -1.19 -3.06 -14.54
N GLN A 125 -0.24 -3.61 -15.32
CA GLN A 125 0.95 -2.89 -15.78
C GLN A 125 0.61 -1.67 -16.63
N GLY A 126 -0.49 -1.72 -17.40
CA GLY A 126 -0.98 -0.56 -18.17
C GLY A 126 -1.38 0.64 -17.30
N LEU A 127 -1.61 0.43 -16.00
CA LEU A 127 -1.94 1.48 -15.04
C LEU A 127 -0.68 2.08 -14.38
N MET A 128 0.48 1.44 -14.56
CA MET A 128 1.73 1.91 -13.96
C MET A 128 2.33 3.05 -14.79
N PRO A 129 2.93 4.07 -14.14
CA PRO A 129 3.63 5.13 -14.83
C PRO A 129 4.74 4.60 -15.75
N VAL A 130 4.83 5.18 -16.95
CA VAL A 130 5.82 4.78 -17.97
C VAL A 130 7.25 4.86 -17.47
N TRP A 131 7.58 5.85 -16.63
CA TRP A 131 8.92 5.99 -16.06
C TRP A 131 9.30 4.81 -15.16
N PHE A 132 8.32 4.16 -14.52
CA PHE A 132 8.52 3.02 -13.63
C PHE A 132 8.67 1.74 -14.44
N THR A 133 7.75 1.50 -15.37
CA THR A 133 7.78 0.28 -16.21
C THR A 133 9.01 0.19 -17.11
N ARG A 134 9.59 1.32 -17.53
CA ARG A 134 10.84 1.35 -18.32
C ARG A 134 12.10 0.98 -17.53
N ARG A 135 12.06 1.05 -16.20
CA ARG A 135 13.23 0.86 -15.33
C ARG A 135 13.33 -0.55 -14.73
N HIS A 136 12.32 -1.38 -14.97
CA HIS A 136 12.18 -2.68 -14.34
C HIS A 136 11.92 -3.77 -15.37
N THR A 137 12.38 -4.98 -15.08
CA THR A 137 12.14 -6.13 -15.96
C THR A 137 10.67 -6.56 -15.89
N VAL A 138 10.24 -7.33 -16.88
CA VAL A 138 8.87 -7.90 -16.90
C VAL A 138 8.63 -8.78 -15.67
N ASP A 139 9.62 -9.55 -15.26
CA ASP A 139 9.51 -10.43 -14.08
C ASP A 139 9.44 -9.63 -12.77
N GLU A 140 10.22 -8.55 -12.65
CA GLU A 140 10.16 -7.62 -11.51
C GLU A 140 8.77 -6.97 -11.40
N LEU A 141 8.26 -6.46 -12.52
CA LEU A 141 6.94 -5.84 -12.58
C LEU A 141 5.85 -6.86 -12.24
N ARG A 142 5.95 -8.08 -12.76
CA ARG A 142 5.01 -9.17 -12.44
C ARG A 142 5.04 -9.51 -10.95
N ALA A 143 6.22 -9.72 -10.37
CA ALA A 143 6.36 -10.01 -8.95
C ALA A 143 5.78 -8.89 -8.07
N PHE A 144 6.00 -7.63 -8.44
CA PHE A 144 5.42 -6.48 -7.76
C PHE A 144 3.89 -6.43 -7.85
N ARG A 145 3.32 -6.65 -9.04
CA ARG A 145 1.87 -6.72 -9.26
C ARG A 145 1.22 -7.85 -8.47
N ASP A 146 1.92 -8.97 -8.30
CA ASP A 146 1.42 -10.12 -7.56
C ASP A 146 1.63 -9.98 -6.04
N GLY A 147 2.12 -8.82 -5.57
CA GLY A 147 2.36 -8.54 -4.16
C GLY A 147 3.61 -9.19 -3.57
N LYS A 148 4.46 -9.82 -4.38
CA LYS A 148 5.68 -10.55 -3.94
C LYS A 148 6.92 -9.65 -3.79
N GLY A 149 6.74 -8.33 -3.77
CA GLY A 149 7.82 -7.34 -3.65
C GLY A 149 7.33 -5.93 -3.27
N ALA A 150 6.18 -5.86 -2.58
CA ALA A 150 5.55 -4.64 -2.09
C ALA A 150 5.95 -4.37 -0.64
#